data_AF-A0A8S4G7V0-F1
#
_entry.id   AF-A0A8S4G7V0-F1
#
_cell.length_a   1.000
_cell.length_b   1.000
_cell.length_c   1.000
_cell.angle_alpha   90.00
_cell.angle_beta   90.00
_cell.angle_gamma   90.00
#
_symmetry.space_group_name_H-M   'P 1'
#
loop_
_entity.id
_entity.type
_entity.pdbx_description
1 polymer ?
#
loop_
_entity_poly.entity_id
_entity_poly.type
_entity_poly.pdbx_seq_one_letter_code
_entity_poly.pdbx_strand_id
1 'polypeptide(L)'
;MHRFLKTTRQGSLQSAFKGIKDRLLKDGARSVSSQGSGKENLFPSREDFPSRHIGPRDHDIVKMLDLLGYKSLDQLTNEAVPKTIQFKGLMNITEPLSEYELIERAREIAEKNQTWRSYIGMGYHNCCVPHTIMRNMFENPGW
;
A
#
# COMPACT_ATOMS: atom_id res chain seq x y z
N MET A 1 76.18 30.41 2.08
CA MET A 1 75.09 31.35 2.42
C MET A 1 73.88 30.94 1.61
N HIS A 2 72.69 30.54 2.08
CA HIS A 2 71.95 30.85 3.30
C HIS A 2 70.92 29.71 3.54
N ARG A 3 70.68 29.34 4.80
CA ARG A 3 69.52 28.54 5.26
C ARG A 3 68.20 29.33 5.03
N PHE A 4 67.07 28.64 4.83
CA PHE A 4 65.94 28.66 5.80
C PHE A 4 64.85 27.61 5.50
N LEU A 5 64.21 27.19 6.60
CA LEU A 5 63.23 26.10 6.79
C LEU A 5 61.84 26.37 6.18
N LYS A 6 61.06 25.31 5.92
CA LYS A 6 59.77 25.06 6.62
C LYS A 6 59.12 23.71 6.27
N THR A 7 58.72 23.03 7.34
CA THR A 7 57.96 21.78 7.46
C THR A 7 56.45 22.02 7.29
N THR A 8 55.70 20.94 7.04
CA THR A 8 54.35 20.58 7.58
C THR A 8 53.14 20.54 6.61
N ARG A 9 52.39 19.42 6.73
CA ARG A 9 50.96 19.15 6.45
C ARG A 9 50.57 18.54 5.08
N GLN A 10 51.02 17.31 4.83
CA GLN A 10 50.21 16.31 4.12
C GLN A 10 49.39 15.52 5.16
N GLY A 11 48.11 15.86 5.34
CA GLY A 11 47.27 15.16 6.33
C GLY A 11 45.96 15.88 6.59
N SER A 12 45.10 15.98 5.57
CA SER A 12 43.78 16.62 5.70
C SER A 12 42.77 16.16 4.64
N LEU A 13 43.21 15.70 3.47
CA LEU A 13 42.27 15.32 2.40
C LEU A 13 41.80 13.85 2.45
N GLN A 14 42.57 12.95 3.07
CA GLN A 14 42.13 11.54 3.21
C GLN A 14 41.14 11.31 4.36
N SER A 15 41.15 12.13 5.41
CA SER A 15 40.20 12.02 6.53
C SER A 15 38.81 12.55 6.15
N ALA A 16 38.73 13.58 5.31
CA ALA A 16 37.47 14.13 4.81
C ALA A 16 36.73 13.16 3.87
N PHE A 17 37.47 12.46 3.01
CA PHE A 17 36.88 11.42 2.14
C PHE A 17 36.46 10.16 2.91
N LYS A 18 37.17 9.82 3.99
CA LYS A 18 36.77 8.73 4.90
C LYS A 18 35.48 9.07 5.66
N GLY A 19 35.32 10.32 6.12
CA GLY A 19 34.10 10.79 6.78
C GLY A 19 32.85 10.82 5.89
N ILE A 20 33.00 11.05 4.57
CA ILE A 20 31.88 11.00 3.62
C ILE A 20 31.48 9.54 3.33
N LYS A 21 32.45 8.63 3.17
CA LYS A 21 32.18 7.19 3.06
C LYS A 21 31.55 6.62 4.33
N ASP A 22 32.01 7.04 5.50
CA ASP A 22 31.47 6.60 6.80
C ASP A 22 30.07 7.18 7.06
N ARG A 23 29.71 8.32 6.44
CA ARG A 23 28.35 8.88 6.48
C ARG A 23 27.39 8.13 5.55
N LEU A 24 27.87 7.66 4.41
CA LEU A 24 27.11 6.81 3.48
C LEU A 24 26.99 5.34 3.95
N LEU A 25 27.82 4.92 4.91
CA LEU A 25 27.77 3.58 5.53
C LEU A 25 26.84 3.51 6.76
N LYS A 26 26.34 4.65 7.26
CA LYS A 26 25.35 4.72 8.37
C LYS A 26 23.89 4.70 7.90
N ASP A 27 23.66 4.66 6.60
CA ASP A 27 22.35 4.37 6.02
C ASP A 27 22.11 2.86 6.16
N GLY A 28 21.70 2.50 7.39
CA GLY A 28 21.27 1.16 7.73
C GLY A 28 20.28 0.65 6.68
N ALA A 29 20.52 -0.58 6.26
CA ALA A 29 19.72 -1.36 5.33
C ALA A 29 18.24 -0.95 5.36
N ARG A 30 17.81 -0.20 4.35
CA ARG A 30 16.40 -0.02 4.03
C ARG A 30 15.89 -1.36 3.56
N SER A 31 15.44 -2.19 4.50
CA SER A 31 14.80 -3.45 4.20
C SER A 31 13.39 -3.16 3.70
N VAL A 32 13.22 -3.05 2.38
CA VAL A 32 11.98 -3.55 1.78
C VAL A 32 12.06 -5.05 1.96
N SER A 33 11.20 -5.62 2.80
CA SER A 33 11.09 -7.07 2.94
C SER A 33 10.50 -7.65 1.66
N SER A 34 11.32 -7.76 0.61
CA SER A 34 11.04 -8.67 -0.50
C SER A 34 11.33 -10.08 -0.01
N GLN A 35 10.36 -10.69 0.67
CA GLN A 35 10.32 -12.14 0.84
C GLN A 35 10.06 -12.76 -0.55
N GLY A 36 11.13 -12.92 -1.34
CA GLY A 36 11.13 -13.72 -2.56
C GLY A 36 11.98 -14.95 -2.34
N SER A 37 11.44 -15.97 -1.65
CA SER A 37 12.02 -17.30 -1.74
C SER A 37 11.78 -17.81 -3.16
N GLY A 38 12.87 -18.07 -3.87
CA GLY A 38 12.86 -18.52 -5.26
C GLY A 38 12.18 -19.88 -5.41
N LYS A 39 10.87 -19.84 -5.63
CA LYS A 39 10.20 -20.75 -6.56
C LYS A 39 9.91 -19.93 -7.78
N GLU A 40 10.48 -20.31 -8.92
CA GLU A 40 10.09 -19.81 -10.23
C GLU A 40 8.57 -20.06 -10.34
N ASN A 41 7.76 -19.05 -10.03
CA ASN A 41 6.32 -19.13 -10.19
C ASN A 41 6.07 -19.06 -11.70
N LEU A 42 6.01 -20.23 -12.35
CA LEU A 42 5.74 -20.35 -13.80
C LEU A 42 4.48 -19.58 -14.20
N PHE A 43 3.55 -19.39 -13.26
CA PHE A 43 2.42 -18.50 -13.38
C PHE A 43 2.52 -17.44 -12.27
N PRO A 44 2.55 -16.15 -12.61
CA PRO A 44 2.52 -15.09 -11.60
C PRO A 44 1.25 -15.20 -10.76
N SER A 45 1.37 -14.82 -9.48
CA SER A 45 0.26 -14.73 -8.53
C SER A 45 -0.88 -13.88 -9.12
N ARG A 46 -2.12 -14.29 -8.87
CA ARG A 46 -3.35 -13.59 -9.34
C ARG A 46 -3.33 -12.10 -8.98
N GLU A 47 -4.00 -11.29 -9.79
CA GLU A 47 -4.09 -9.83 -9.62
C GLU A 47 -4.58 -9.43 -8.21
N ASP A 48 -3.85 -8.51 -7.58
CA ASP A 48 -4.09 -8.06 -6.20
C ASP A 48 -4.95 -6.77 -6.18
N PHE A 49 -6.16 -6.83 -5.64
CA PHE A 49 -7.07 -5.70 -5.52
C PHE A 49 -6.49 -4.49 -4.75
N PRO A 50 -5.79 -4.67 -3.60
CA PRO A 50 -5.05 -3.61 -2.90
C PRO A 50 -4.20 -2.72 -3.81
N SER A 51 -3.55 -3.27 -4.84
CA SER A 51 -2.73 -2.48 -5.77
C SER A 51 -3.54 -1.48 -6.62
N ARG A 52 -4.82 -1.77 -6.91
CA ARG A 52 -5.74 -0.87 -7.62
C ARG A 52 -6.52 0.04 -6.67
N HIS A 53 -6.77 -0.41 -5.44
CA HIS A 53 -7.50 0.35 -4.44
C HIS A 53 -6.62 1.38 -3.72
N ILE A 54 -5.37 1.02 -3.40
CA ILE A 54 -4.39 1.87 -2.72
C ILE A 54 -3.62 2.66 -3.79
N GLY A 55 -3.87 3.97 -3.84
CA GLY A 55 -3.28 4.87 -4.82
C GLY A 55 -1.75 5.02 -4.71
N PRO A 56 -1.19 5.36 -3.53
CA PRO A 56 0.24 5.60 -3.38
C PRO A 56 1.08 4.38 -3.77
N ARG A 57 2.09 4.61 -4.61
CA ARG A 57 3.08 3.59 -4.95
C ARG A 57 4.23 3.63 -3.95
N ASP A 58 5.06 2.60 -3.92
CA ASP A 58 6.16 2.49 -2.95
C ASP A 58 7.06 3.73 -2.92
N HIS A 59 7.34 4.31 -4.09
CA HIS A 59 8.15 5.53 -4.19
C HIS A 59 7.43 6.78 -3.65
N ASP A 60 6.10 6.84 -3.75
CA ASP A 60 5.30 7.92 -3.16
C ASP A 60 5.24 7.79 -1.65
N ILE A 61 5.06 6.56 -1.16
CA ILE A 61 5.06 6.25 0.28
C ILE A 61 6.37 6.71 0.92
N VAL A 62 7.52 6.40 0.31
CA VAL A 62 8.82 6.84 0.80
C VAL A 62 8.92 8.36 0.84
N LYS A 63 8.53 9.06 -0.24
CA LYS A 63 8.57 10.53 -0.29
C LYS A 63 7.67 11.17 0.78
N MET A 64 6.48 10.64 0.99
CA MET A 64 5.53 11.14 2.00
C MET A 64 6.06 10.90 3.42
N LEU A 65 6.64 9.72 3.69
CA LEU A 65 7.26 9.42 4.98
C LEU A 65 8.46 10.34 5.27
N ASP A 66 9.30 10.59 4.26
CA ASP A 66 10.45 11.50 4.38
C ASP A 66 9.99 12.93 4.70
N LEU A 67 8.90 13.41 4.08
CA LEU A 67 8.32 14.72 4.37
C LEU A 67 7.83 14.83 5.82
N LEU A 68 7.26 13.75 6.36
CA LEU A 68 6.76 13.69 7.73
C LEU A 68 7.85 13.38 8.77
N GLY A 69 9.06 13.02 8.33
CA GLY A 69 10.17 12.64 9.21
C GLY A 69 10.08 11.23 9.78
N TYR A 70 9.26 10.35 9.18
CA TYR A 70 9.08 8.96 9.59
C TYR A 70 9.90 7.99 8.77
N LYS A 71 10.38 6.90 9.38
CA LYS A 71 11.18 5.88 8.68
C LYS A 71 10.34 4.74 8.10
N SER A 72 9.14 4.52 8.62
CA SER A 72 8.23 3.46 8.18
C SER A 72 6.78 3.78 8.50
N LEU A 73 5.86 3.08 7.81
CA LEU A 73 4.43 3.13 8.12
C LEU A 73 4.12 2.61 9.53
N ASP A 74 4.86 1.61 10.02
CA ASP A 74 4.69 1.10 11.39
C ASP A 74 5.06 2.15 12.44
N GLN A 75 6.12 2.93 12.20
CA GLN A 75 6.51 4.01 13.11
C GLN A 75 5.39 5.06 13.17
N LEU A 76 4.91 5.51 12.01
CA LEU A 76 3.80 6.45 11.90
C LEU A 76 2.55 5.93 12.63
N THR A 77 2.19 4.66 12.43
CA THR A 77 0.99 4.05 13.03
C THR A 77 1.09 3.99 14.56
N ASN A 78 2.26 3.63 15.10
CA ASN A 78 2.48 3.53 16.54
C ASN A 78 2.50 4.89 17.26
N GLU A 79 2.85 5.96 16.56
CA GLU A 79 2.78 7.32 17.10
C GLU A 79 1.37 7.91 16.97
N ALA A 80 0.65 7.60 15.89
CA ALA A 80 -0.70 8.10 15.65
C ALA A 80 -1.76 7.42 16.53
N VAL A 81 -1.63 6.11 16.78
CA VAL A 81 -2.63 5.31 17.51
C VAL A 81 -2.12 4.94 18.90
N PRO A 82 -2.82 5.33 19.99
CA PRO A 82 -2.45 4.92 21.34
C PRO A 82 -2.46 3.39 21.51
N LYS A 83 -1.40 2.86 22.14
CA LYS A 83 -1.22 1.42 22.40
C LYS A 83 -2.35 0.78 23.23
N THR A 84 -3.11 1.58 23.97
CA THR A 84 -4.23 1.13 24.80
C THR A 84 -5.41 0.61 23.98
N ILE A 85 -5.61 1.15 22.78
CA ILE A 85 -6.74 0.79 21.89
C ILE A 85 -6.29 0.04 20.64
N GLN A 86 -4.98 -0.10 20.42
CA GLN A 86 -4.44 -0.81 19.27
C GLN A 86 -4.77 -2.31 19.35
N PHE A 87 -5.40 -2.82 18.29
CA PHE A 87 -5.68 -4.24 18.16
C PHE A 87 -4.37 -5.02 17.95
N LYS A 88 -4.14 -6.05 18.78
CA LYS A 88 -2.86 -6.79 18.82
C LYS A 88 -2.87 -8.11 18.06
N GLY A 89 -4.04 -8.53 17.56
CA GLY A 89 -4.21 -9.79 16.84
C GLY A 89 -4.12 -9.61 15.34
N LEU A 90 -4.05 -10.74 14.63
CA LEU A 90 -4.39 -10.77 13.22
C LEU A 90 -5.92 -10.80 13.08
N MET A 91 -6.44 -10.13 12.06
CA MET A 91 -7.87 -10.18 11.78
C MET A 91 -8.26 -11.62 11.39
N ASN A 92 -9.31 -12.15 12.03
CA ASN A 92 -9.85 -13.47 11.70
C ASN A 92 -10.82 -13.35 10.52
N ILE A 93 -10.27 -13.18 9.32
CA ILE A 93 -11.02 -13.06 8.07
C ILE A 93 -10.58 -14.16 7.09
N THR A 94 -11.46 -14.47 6.14
CA THR A 94 -11.15 -15.43 5.08
C THR A 94 -10.01 -14.92 4.20
N GLU A 95 -9.34 -15.84 3.52
CA GLU A 95 -8.30 -15.50 2.54
C GLU A 95 -8.83 -14.52 1.48
N PRO A 96 -7.98 -13.61 0.99
CA PRO A 96 -8.37 -12.65 -0.02
C PRO A 96 -8.77 -13.37 -1.32
N LEU A 97 -9.87 -12.91 -1.92
CA LEU A 97 -10.31 -13.34 -3.24
C LEU A 97 -9.80 -12.36 -4.29
N SER A 98 -9.53 -12.85 -5.50
CA SER A 98 -9.39 -11.95 -6.65
C SER A 98 -10.73 -11.27 -6.98
N GLU A 99 -10.70 -10.15 -7.70
CA GLU A 99 -11.93 -9.44 -8.09
C GLU A 99 -12.87 -10.32 -8.93
N TYR A 100 -12.31 -11.15 -9.80
CA TYR A 100 -13.08 -12.11 -10.58
C TYR A 100 -13.78 -13.15 -9.68
N GLU A 101 -13.04 -13.77 -8.76
CA GLU A 101 -13.59 -14.75 -7.82
C GLU A 101 -14.64 -14.12 -6.88
N LEU A 102 -14.46 -12.85 -6.51
CA LEU A 102 -15.43 -12.12 -5.70
C LEU A 102 -16.77 -11.94 -6.44
N ILE A 103 -16.73 -11.53 -7.72
CA ILE A 103 -17.94 -11.35 -8.53
C ILE A 103 -18.66 -12.69 -8.71
N GLU A 104 -17.92 -13.77 -8.96
CA GLU A 104 -18.53 -15.09 -9.15
C GLU A 104 -19.16 -15.61 -7.85
N ARG A 105 -18.46 -15.46 -6.72
CA ARG A 105 -19.04 -15.77 -5.39
C ARG A 105 -20.28 -14.94 -5.10
N ALA A 106 -20.29 -13.65 -5.44
CA ALA A 106 -21.45 -12.79 -5.25
C ALA A 106 -22.64 -13.27 -6.11
N ARG A 107 -22.38 -13.72 -7.35
CA ARG A 107 -23.38 -14.33 -8.22
C ARG A 107 -23.94 -15.62 -7.62
N GLU A 108 -23.10 -16.55 -7.17
CA GLU A 108 -23.53 -17.81 -6.53
C GLU A 108 -24.44 -17.58 -5.31
N ILE A 109 -24.16 -16.53 -4.53
CA ILE A 109 -25.00 -16.15 -3.39
C ILE A 109 -26.31 -15.54 -3.90
N ALA A 110 -26.26 -14.66 -4.91
CA ALA A 110 -27.43 -14.00 -5.46
C ALA A 110 -28.42 -14.98 -6.10
N GLU A 111 -27.94 -16.06 -6.71
CA GLU A 111 -28.75 -17.12 -7.32
C GLU A 111 -29.62 -17.89 -6.32
N LYS A 112 -29.29 -17.84 -5.03
CA LYS A 112 -30.12 -18.44 -3.97
C LYS A 112 -31.39 -17.64 -3.70
N ASN A 113 -31.46 -16.39 -4.16
CA ASN A 113 -32.63 -15.55 -3.99
C ASN A 113 -33.73 -15.95 -4.98
N GLN A 114 -34.98 -15.90 -4.53
CA GLN A 114 -36.13 -16.15 -5.40
C GLN A 114 -36.80 -14.83 -5.76
N THR A 115 -36.89 -14.54 -7.05
CA THR A 115 -37.48 -13.30 -7.56
C THR A 115 -38.97 -13.53 -7.88
N TRP A 116 -39.85 -13.16 -6.95
CA TRP A 116 -41.30 -13.28 -7.09
C TRP A 116 -41.94 -11.97 -7.56
N ARG A 117 -43.13 -12.06 -8.15
CA ARG A 117 -44.01 -10.89 -8.31
C ARG A 117 -44.66 -10.60 -6.96
N SER A 118 -44.08 -9.66 -6.23
CA SER A 118 -44.53 -9.28 -4.89
C SER A 118 -45.58 -8.17 -4.95
N TYR A 119 -46.76 -8.44 -4.40
CA TYR A 119 -47.85 -7.48 -4.22
C TYR A 119 -48.19 -7.22 -2.74
N ILE A 120 -47.23 -7.47 -1.84
CA ILE A 120 -47.38 -7.25 -0.39
C ILE A 120 -47.67 -5.77 -0.10
N GLY A 121 -47.06 -4.86 -0.86
CA GLY A 121 -47.22 -3.42 -0.67
C GLY A 121 -46.41 -2.91 0.53
N MET A 122 -47.09 -2.28 1.50
CA MET A 122 -46.48 -1.74 2.73
C MET A 122 -45.35 -0.72 2.47
N GLY A 123 -45.50 0.11 1.44
CA GLY A 123 -44.54 1.19 1.12
C GLY A 123 -43.49 0.83 0.07
N TYR A 124 -43.45 -0.42 -0.40
CA TYR A 124 -42.59 -0.81 -1.53
C TYR A 124 -43.44 -1.33 -2.69
N HIS A 125 -43.26 -0.72 -3.87
CA HIS A 125 -43.97 -1.07 -5.08
C HIS A 125 -42.97 -1.22 -6.23
N ASN A 126 -43.08 -2.31 -6.99
CA ASN A 126 -42.21 -2.54 -8.13
C ASN A 126 -42.47 -1.51 -9.24
N CYS A 127 -41.45 -1.14 -10.00
CA CYS A 127 -41.57 -0.19 -11.11
C CYS A 127 -40.65 -0.56 -12.28
N CYS A 128 -41.00 -0.09 -13.47
CA CYS A 128 -40.15 -0.21 -14.66
C CYS A 128 -39.10 0.90 -14.64
N VAL A 129 -37.91 0.61 -14.12
CA VAL A 129 -36.80 1.57 -14.10
C VAL A 129 -36.36 1.90 -15.53
N PRO A 130 -36.40 3.18 -15.96
CA PRO A 130 -35.95 3.55 -17.31
C PRO A 130 -34.47 3.25 -17.50
N HIS A 131 -34.13 2.45 -18.52
CA HIS A 131 -32.75 1.99 -18.73
C HIS A 131 -31.75 3.13 -18.93
N THR A 132 -32.18 4.25 -19.53
CA THR A 132 -31.33 5.43 -19.69
C THR A 132 -30.90 6.06 -18.36
N ILE A 133 -31.74 5.96 -17.31
CA ILE A 133 -31.41 6.48 -15.98
C ILE A 133 -30.48 5.49 -15.25
N MET A 134 -30.81 4.19 -15.32
CA MET A 134 -29.99 3.13 -14.72
C MET A 134 -28.54 3.20 -15.22
N ARG A 135 -28.34 3.17 -16.55
CA ARG A 135 -27.00 3.10 -17.14
C ARG A 135 -26.22 4.41 -17.05
N ASN A 136 -26.86 5.54 -17.33
CA ASN A 136 -26.13 6.80 -17.49
C ASN A 136 -25.97 7.58 -16.19
N MET A 137 -26.75 7.25 -15.15
CA MET A 137 -26.73 7.94 -13.86
C MET A 137 -26.39 6.98 -12.72
N PHE A 138 -27.13 5.88 -12.54
CA PHE A 138 -26.91 4.98 -11.39
C PHE A 138 -25.61 4.16 -11.47
N GLU A 139 -25.25 3.69 -12.67
CA GLU A 139 -24.03 2.88 -12.91
C GLU A 139 -22.81 3.74 -13.31
N ASN A 140 -22.95 5.07 -13.37
CA ASN A 140 -21.91 5.97 -13.85
C ASN A 140 -21.20 6.65 -12.66
N PRO A 141 -19.89 6.43 -12.45
CA PRO A 141 -19.15 7.03 -11.32
C PRO A 141 -18.98 8.55 -11.41
N GLY A 142 -19.29 9.17 -12.56
CA GLY A 142 -19.25 10.62 -12.74
C GLY A 142 -20.53 11.34 -12.28
N TRP A 143 -21.58 10.59 -11.94
CA TRP A 143 -22.79 11.09 -11.30
C TRP A 143 -22.73 10.81 -9.80
#